data_AF-A0A514WZX6-F1
#
_entry.id   AF-A0A514WZX6-F1
#
_cell.length_a   1.000
_cell.length_b   1.000
_cell.length_c   1.000
_cell.angle_alpha   90.00
_cell.angle_beta   90.00
_cell.angle_gamma   90.00
#
_symmetry.space_group_name_H-M   'P 1'
#
loop_
_entity.id
_entity.type
_entity.pdbx_description
1 polymer ?
#
loop_
_entity_poly.entity_id
_entity_poly.type
_entity_poly.pdbx_seq_one_letter_code
_entity_poly.pdbx_strand_id
1 'polypeptide(L)'
;MKTLKVLFAAILFVIPALSFAAPVPKGFSKVGIKAIQEDDVKFTYMSNDGEIRLNCAHVYDRPDAWDWDVWCGKGTNMLRVFRVHFLAQQFYSAKADKSAIEILYWVTDRDQVPTKMFSSTTTWLQFKGKVLPEKLEFSQGVENDYAYLTLEFTPH
;
A
#
# COMPACT_ATOMS: atom_id res chain seq x y z
N MET A 1 -13.53 -49.38 11.40
CA MET A 1 -13.92 -48.02 11.88
C MET A 1 -12.69 -47.10 12.06
N LYS A 2 -11.95 -46.77 10.99
CA LYS A 2 -10.76 -45.89 11.08
C LYS A 2 -10.70 -44.84 9.95
N THR A 3 -11.81 -44.53 9.31
CA THR A 3 -11.86 -43.63 8.13
C THR A 3 -12.60 -42.31 8.37
N LEU A 4 -13.12 -42.05 9.58
CA LEU A 4 -13.98 -40.89 9.84
C LEU A 4 -13.30 -39.72 10.59
N LYS A 5 -12.04 -39.85 11.00
CA LYS A 5 -11.35 -38.81 11.81
C LYS A 5 -10.47 -37.84 11.02
N VAL A 6 -10.31 -38.03 9.71
CA VAL A 6 -9.40 -37.19 8.89
C VAL A 6 -10.14 -36.05 8.17
N LEU A 7 -11.47 -36.08 8.07
CA LEU A 7 -12.21 -35.07 7.31
C LEU A 7 -12.34 -33.70 8.01
N PHE A 8 -12.20 -33.64 9.34
CA PHE A 8 -12.34 -32.37 10.08
C PHE A 8 -11.07 -31.52 10.12
N ALA A 9 -9.91 -32.05 9.72
CA ALA A 9 -8.66 -31.29 9.71
C ALA A 9 -8.47 -30.43 8.44
N ALA A 10 -9.25 -30.66 7.38
CA ALA A 10 -9.13 -29.94 6.11
C ALA A 10 -9.95 -28.65 6.04
N ILE A 11 -10.92 -28.45 6.95
CA ILE A 11 -11.86 -27.30 6.89
C ILE A 11 -11.32 -26.07 7.63
N LEU A 12 -10.28 -26.20 8.47
CA LEU A 12 -9.71 -25.10 9.24
C LEU A 12 -8.59 -24.31 8.52
N PHE A 13 -8.21 -24.69 7.30
CA PHE A 13 -7.18 -23.98 6.51
C PHE A 13 -7.73 -23.07 5.42
N VAL A 14 -9.03 -22.79 5.42
CA VAL A 14 -9.63 -21.74 4.58
C VAL A 14 -9.98 -20.53 5.45
N ILE A 15 -9.00 -20.07 6.24
CA ILE A 15 -9.02 -18.68 6.67
C ILE A 15 -8.45 -17.94 5.47
N PRO A 16 -9.26 -17.25 4.65
CA PRO A 16 -8.72 -16.40 3.60
C PRO A 16 -7.73 -15.47 4.29
N ALA A 17 -6.53 -15.35 3.73
CA ALA A 17 -5.51 -14.41 4.18
C ALA A 17 -6.23 -13.12 4.60
N LEU A 18 -6.19 -12.81 5.89
CA LEU A 18 -6.82 -11.64 6.46
C LEU A 18 -6.35 -10.46 5.63
N SER A 19 -7.21 -9.96 4.74
CA SER A 19 -6.91 -8.83 3.90
C SER A 19 -6.55 -7.69 4.87
N PHE A 20 -5.37 -7.10 4.69
CA PHE A 20 -4.91 -5.97 5.48
C PHE A 20 -5.74 -4.69 5.25
N ALA A 21 -6.80 -4.76 4.44
CA ALA A 21 -7.79 -3.72 4.31
C ALA A 21 -8.65 -3.62 5.58
N ALA A 22 -8.85 -2.40 6.05
CA ALA A 22 -9.74 -2.13 7.16
C ALA A 22 -11.20 -2.41 6.76
N PRO A 23 -12.08 -2.71 7.73
CA PRO A 23 -13.50 -2.93 7.43
C PRO A 23 -14.13 -1.68 6.80
N VAL A 24 -14.89 -1.88 5.73
CA VAL A 24 -15.59 -0.80 5.02
C VAL A 24 -16.60 -0.12 5.97
N PRO A 25 -16.59 1.23 6.09
CA PRO A 25 -17.56 1.95 6.91
C PRO A 25 -19.00 1.66 6.48
N LYS A 26 -19.91 1.57 7.46
CA LYS A 26 -21.33 1.28 7.19
C LYS A 26 -21.93 2.28 6.18
N GLY A 27 -22.64 1.74 5.19
CA GLY A 27 -23.36 2.54 4.19
C GLY A 27 -22.52 2.98 2.99
N PHE A 28 -21.26 2.54 2.91
CA PHE A 28 -20.41 2.72 1.74
C PHE A 28 -20.41 1.45 0.88
N SER A 29 -20.33 1.65 -0.43
CA SER A 29 -20.12 0.59 -1.40
C SER A 29 -18.86 0.92 -2.20
N LYS A 30 -18.02 -0.09 -2.45
CA LYS A 30 -16.82 0.08 -3.27
C LYS A 30 -17.23 0.54 -4.66
N VAL A 31 -16.71 1.67 -5.08
CA VAL A 31 -16.79 2.14 -6.46
C VAL A 31 -15.52 1.66 -7.12
N GLY A 32 -15.64 1.01 -8.27
CA GLY A 32 -14.46 0.52 -8.98
C GLY A 32 -13.54 1.70 -9.29
N ILE A 33 -12.41 1.81 -8.59
CA ILE A 33 -11.26 2.51 -9.15
C ILE A 33 -10.73 1.58 -10.24
N LYS A 34 -10.34 2.16 -11.37
CA LYS A 34 -9.48 1.49 -12.34
C LYS A 34 -8.29 0.87 -11.59
N ALA A 35 -7.84 -0.31 -12.00
CA ALA A 35 -6.66 -0.91 -11.39
C ALA A 35 -5.50 0.10 -11.46
N ILE A 36 -4.81 0.31 -10.35
CA ILE A 36 -3.64 1.20 -10.26
C ILE A 36 -2.62 0.74 -11.29
N GLN A 37 -2.23 1.66 -12.16
CA GLN A 37 -1.21 1.45 -13.18
C GLN A 37 0.15 1.96 -12.68
N GLU A 38 1.24 1.55 -13.33
CA GLU A 38 2.59 1.94 -12.91
C GLU A 38 2.87 3.45 -13.07
N ASP A 39 2.21 4.10 -14.03
CA ASP A 39 2.28 5.53 -14.30
C ASP A 39 1.45 6.38 -13.32
N ASP A 40 0.51 5.77 -12.59
CA ASP A 40 -0.27 6.46 -11.55
C ASP A 40 0.58 6.77 -10.31
N VAL A 41 1.72 6.11 -10.14
CA VAL A 41 2.53 6.16 -8.91
C VAL A 41 3.96 6.63 -9.16
N LYS A 42 4.49 7.39 -8.21
CA LYS A 42 5.89 7.82 -8.20
C LYS A 42 6.46 7.73 -6.80
N PHE A 43 7.68 7.18 -6.71
CA PHE A 43 8.40 7.04 -5.45
C PHE A 43 9.61 7.98 -5.39
N THR A 44 9.81 8.61 -4.24
CA THR A 44 10.98 9.45 -3.94
C THR A 44 11.54 9.08 -2.58
N TYR A 45 12.85 8.86 -2.50
CA TYR A 45 13.56 8.74 -1.23
C TYR A 45 14.14 10.10 -0.84
N MET A 46 14.07 10.43 0.44
CA MET A 46 14.66 11.64 1.00
C MET A 46 15.26 11.37 2.38
N SER A 47 16.52 11.75 2.62
CA SER A 47 17.09 11.72 3.97
C SER A 47 16.38 12.72 4.88
N ASN A 48 16.41 12.49 6.19
CA ASN A 48 15.74 13.34 7.16
C ASN A 48 16.28 14.78 7.22
N ASP A 49 17.55 14.99 6.88
CA ASP A 49 18.19 16.29 6.70
C ASP A 49 17.89 16.95 5.34
N GLY A 50 17.30 16.20 4.40
CA GLY A 50 16.97 16.64 3.05
C GLY A 50 18.17 16.75 2.10
N GLU A 51 19.39 16.40 2.54
CA GLU A 51 20.60 16.50 1.70
C GLU A 51 20.59 15.47 0.56
N ILE A 52 20.03 14.29 0.82
CA ILE A 52 19.91 13.21 -0.16
C ILE A 52 18.47 13.15 -0.64
N ARG A 53 18.27 13.35 -1.94
CA ARG A 53 16.99 13.13 -2.60
C ARG A 53 17.18 12.29 -3.85
N LEU A 54 16.50 11.14 -3.90
CA LEU A 54 16.65 10.17 -4.98
C LEU A 54 15.29 9.89 -5.61
N ASN A 55 15.21 10.04 -6.93
CA ASN A 55 14.10 9.47 -7.69
C ASN A 55 14.24 7.95 -7.67
N CYS A 56 13.12 7.25 -7.58
CA CYS A 56 13.11 5.80 -7.56
C CYS A 56 12.49 5.25 -8.85
N ALA A 57 13.04 4.14 -9.32
CA ALA A 57 12.40 3.30 -10.32
C ALA A 57 11.54 2.27 -9.59
N HIS A 58 10.44 1.83 -10.20
CA HIS A 58 9.52 0.87 -9.60
C HIS A 58 8.90 -0.04 -10.65
N VAL A 59 8.46 -1.22 -10.22
CA VAL A 59 7.71 -2.20 -11.03
C VAL A 59 6.60 -2.79 -10.18
N TYR A 60 5.42 -2.98 -10.77
CA TYR A 60 4.30 -3.64 -10.12
C TYR A 60 4.46 -5.17 -10.14
N ASP A 61 5.32 -5.67 -9.25
CA ASP A 61 5.81 -7.06 -9.24
C ASP A 61 4.73 -8.10 -8.92
N ARG A 62 3.84 -7.83 -7.95
CA ARG A 62 2.77 -8.76 -7.56
C ARG A 62 1.41 -8.06 -7.44
N PRO A 63 0.64 -7.97 -8.53
CA PRO A 63 -0.65 -7.29 -8.54
C PRO A 63 -1.72 -7.91 -7.62
N ASP A 64 -1.59 -9.19 -7.30
CA ASP A 64 -2.46 -9.91 -6.38
C ASP A 64 -2.22 -9.55 -4.91
N ALA A 65 -0.99 -9.12 -4.59
CA ALA A 65 -0.59 -8.69 -3.25
C ALA A 65 -0.47 -7.16 -3.09
N TRP A 66 -0.69 -6.41 -4.18
CA TRP A 66 -0.51 -4.95 -4.26
C TRP A 66 0.94 -4.51 -4.00
N ASP A 67 1.89 -5.33 -4.47
CA ASP A 67 3.31 -5.15 -4.19
C ASP A 67 4.07 -4.49 -5.33
N TRP A 68 4.90 -3.53 -4.94
CA TRP A 68 5.83 -2.81 -5.79
C TRP A 68 7.25 -3.08 -5.32
N ASP A 69 8.14 -3.43 -6.24
CA ASP A 69 9.56 -3.32 -5.99
C ASP A 69 10.02 -1.91 -6.37
N VAL A 70 10.77 -1.27 -5.46
CA VAL A 70 11.19 0.12 -5.59
C VAL A 70 12.71 0.20 -5.38
N TRP A 71 13.40 0.83 -6.33
CA TRP A 71 14.84 1.03 -6.31
C TRP A 71 15.16 2.51 -6.40
N CYS A 72 15.73 3.07 -5.34
CA CYS A 72 16.14 4.47 -5.28
C CYS A 72 17.66 4.56 -5.49
N GLY A 73 18.11 5.53 -6.29
CA GLY A 73 19.55 5.73 -6.55
C GLY A 73 20.20 4.67 -7.46
N LYS A 74 19.42 4.00 -8.32
CA LYS A 74 19.94 3.01 -9.28
C LYS A 74 21.04 3.62 -10.16
N GLY A 75 22.19 2.94 -10.23
CA GLY A 75 23.38 3.43 -10.95
C GLY A 75 24.31 4.31 -10.12
N THR A 76 24.05 4.45 -8.82
CA THR A 76 24.91 5.15 -7.86
C THR A 76 25.41 4.18 -6.77
N ASN A 77 26.35 4.64 -5.92
CA ASN A 77 26.78 3.90 -4.73
C ASN A 77 25.72 3.89 -3.60
N MET A 78 24.58 4.54 -3.79
CA MET A 78 23.49 4.67 -2.81
C MET A 78 22.23 3.94 -3.29
N LEU A 79 22.41 2.72 -3.81
CA LEU A 79 21.25 1.87 -4.12
C LEU A 79 20.51 1.56 -2.82
N ARG A 80 19.20 1.78 -2.83
CA ARG A 80 18.27 1.38 -1.79
C ARG A 80 17.12 0.60 -2.40
N VAL A 81 16.78 -0.53 -1.82
CA VAL A 81 15.75 -1.42 -2.31
C VAL A 81 14.63 -1.56 -1.28
N PHE A 82 13.42 -1.25 -1.71
CA PHE A 82 12.22 -1.36 -0.89
C PHE A 82 11.20 -2.28 -1.56
N ARG A 83 10.40 -2.96 -0.73
CA ARG A 83 9.14 -3.58 -1.13
C ARG A 83 8.01 -2.74 -0.56
N VAL A 84 7.18 -2.19 -1.42
CA VAL A 84 6.03 -1.36 -1.03
C VAL A 84 4.74 -2.13 -1.28
N HIS A 85 3.88 -2.19 -0.27
CA HIS A 85 2.49 -2.61 -0.42
C HIS A 85 1.62 -1.36 -0.50
N PHE A 86 1.01 -1.13 -1.67
CA PHE A 86 0.17 0.05 -1.89
C PHE A 86 -1.17 -0.32 -2.50
N LEU A 87 -2.24 -0.01 -1.77
CA LEU A 87 -3.61 -0.19 -2.19
C LEU A 87 -4.38 1.12 -2.00
N ALA A 88 -5.12 1.53 -3.03
CA ALA A 88 -6.11 2.60 -2.97
C ALA A 88 -7.48 2.05 -3.38
N GLN A 89 -8.51 2.31 -2.57
CA GLN A 89 -9.89 1.92 -2.86
C GLN A 89 -10.84 3.09 -2.64
N GLN A 90 -11.77 3.28 -3.57
CA GLN A 90 -12.77 4.34 -3.48
C GLN A 90 -14.11 3.72 -3.13
N PHE A 91 -14.86 4.45 -2.33
CA PHE A 91 -16.18 4.09 -1.90
C PHE A 91 -17.13 5.25 -2.10
N TYR A 92 -18.41 4.92 -2.31
CA TYR A 92 -19.48 5.90 -2.41
C TYR A 92 -20.69 5.43 -1.64
N SER A 93 -21.35 6.38 -0.99
CA SER A 93 -22.64 6.19 -0.35
C SER A 93 -23.68 7.01 -1.09
N ALA A 94 -24.47 6.36 -1.95
CA ALA A 94 -25.55 7.03 -2.69
C ALA A 94 -26.60 7.64 -1.76
N LYS A 95 -26.88 7.00 -0.63
CA LYS A 95 -27.87 7.47 0.35
C LYS A 95 -27.42 8.74 1.07
N ALA A 96 -26.14 8.84 1.41
CA ALA A 96 -25.60 9.97 2.18
C ALA A 96 -24.94 11.04 1.30
N ASP A 97 -24.83 10.78 0.00
CA ASP A 97 -24.03 11.53 -0.97
C ASP A 97 -22.63 11.86 -0.43
N LYS A 98 -21.87 10.81 -0.12
CA LYS A 98 -20.48 10.89 0.37
C LYS A 98 -19.58 9.96 -0.41
N SER A 99 -18.35 10.38 -0.67
CA SER A 99 -17.27 9.49 -1.11
C SER A 99 -16.28 9.25 0.02
N ALA A 100 -15.58 8.11 -0.05
CA ALA A 100 -14.47 7.81 0.83
C ALA A 100 -13.35 7.15 0.04
N ILE A 101 -12.12 7.29 0.54
CA ILE A 101 -10.94 6.63 -0.02
C ILE A 101 -10.23 5.93 1.13
N GLU A 102 -9.99 4.64 0.95
CA GLU A 102 -9.09 3.86 1.79
C GLU A 102 -7.74 3.78 1.09
N ILE A 103 -6.69 4.07 1.84
CA ILE A 103 -5.31 3.93 1.42
C ILE A 103 -4.61 3.01 2.40
N LEU A 104 -3.96 1.98 1.88
CA LEU A 104 -2.97 1.20 2.61
C LEU A 104 -1.61 1.49 1.97
N TYR A 105 -0.67 1.96 2.77
CA TYR A 105 0.72 2.14 2.39
C TYR A 105 1.60 1.45 3.43
N TRP A 106 2.47 0.54 3.00
CA TRP A 106 3.40 -0.17 3.85
C TRP A 106 4.72 -0.34 3.11
N VAL A 107 5.81 0.12 3.72
CA VAL A 107 7.18 -0.06 3.21
C VAL A 107 7.97 -1.10 4.01
N THR A 108 8.66 -1.99 3.29
CA THR A 108 9.64 -2.93 3.84
C THR A 108 11.02 -2.63 3.25
N ASP A 109 12.01 -2.43 4.10
CA ASP A 109 13.42 -2.29 3.72
C ASP A 109 14.02 -3.68 3.42
N ARG A 110 14.57 -3.87 2.21
CA ARG A 110 15.19 -5.14 1.81
C ARG A 110 16.68 -5.22 2.10
N ASP A 111 17.34 -4.07 2.30
CA ASP A 111 18.79 -3.99 2.45
C ASP A 111 19.24 -4.04 3.92
N GLN A 112 18.31 -3.90 4.87
CA GLN A 112 18.62 -4.02 6.30
C GLN A 112 18.61 -5.46 6.82
N VAL A 113 19.64 -5.77 7.63
CA VAL A 113 19.71 -6.99 8.44
C VAL A 113 18.41 -7.09 9.27
N PRO A 114 17.76 -8.27 9.36
CA PRO A 114 16.36 -8.41 9.75
C PRO A 114 16.09 -8.12 11.24
N THR A 115 16.20 -6.86 11.63
CA THR A 115 15.30 -6.29 12.62
C THR A 115 14.02 -5.98 11.86
N LYS A 116 12.96 -6.74 12.14
CA LYS A 116 11.62 -6.70 11.52
C LYS A 116 10.94 -5.33 11.65
N MET A 117 11.51 -4.29 11.05
CA MET A 117 11.01 -2.93 11.13
C MET A 117 10.16 -2.68 9.90
N PHE A 118 8.86 -2.58 10.16
CA PHE A 118 7.86 -2.31 9.14
C PHE A 118 7.19 -1.00 9.49
N SER A 119 7.12 -0.11 8.50
CA SER A 119 6.27 1.07 8.58
C SER A 119 4.98 0.73 7.83
N SER A 120 3.84 0.93 8.47
CA SER A 120 2.54 0.72 7.83
C SER A 120 1.55 1.78 8.26
N THR A 121 0.64 2.14 7.36
CA THR A 121 -0.43 3.09 7.64
C THR A 121 -1.63 2.74 6.79
N THR A 122 -2.80 2.66 7.44
CA THR A 122 -4.09 2.67 6.76
C THR A 122 -4.75 4.01 7.01
N THR A 123 -5.13 4.71 5.95
CA THR A 123 -5.78 6.03 6.01
C THR A 123 -7.14 5.97 5.37
N TRP A 124 -8.14 6.49 6.07
CA TRP A 124 -9.50 6.69 5.55
C TRP A 124 -9.79 8.18 5.41
N LEU A 125 -10.04 8.62 4.19
CA LEU A 125 -10.47 9.98 3.88
C LEU A 125 -11.95 9.94 3.50
N GLN A 126 -12.78 10.81 4.08
CA GLN A 126 -14.20 10.91 3.76
C GLN A 126 -14.53 12.32 3.29
N PHE A 127 -15.30 12.42 2.21
CA PHE A 127 -15.65 13.68 1.57
C PHE A 127 -17.17 13.83 1.50
N LYS A 128 -17.63 15.08 1.47
CA LYS A 128 -19.01 15.41 1.12
C LYS A 128 -19.14 15.40 -0.40
N GLY A 129 -20.20 14.77 -0.92
CA GLY A 129 -20.42 14.60 -2.36
C GLY A 129 -19.47 13.58 -3.01
N LYS A 130 -19.49 13.55 -4.34
CA LYS A 130 -18.53 12.77 -5.15
C LYS A 130 -17.27 13.58 -5.38
N VAL A 131 -16.21 13.25 -4.64
CA VAL A 131 -14.87 13.81 -4.84
C VAL A 131 -13.92 12.73 -5.37
N LEU A 132 -13.17 13.09 -6.41
CA LEU A 132 -12.02 12.37 -6.91
C LEU A 132 -10.79 13.27 -6.67
N PRO A 133 -9.82 12.88 -5.83
CA PRO A 133 -8.64 13.69 -5.58
C PRO A 133 -7.80 13.76 -6.85
N GLU A 134 -7.24 14.93 -7.14
CA GLU A 134 -6.29 15.08 -8.25
C GLU A 134 -4.98 14.36 -7.96
N LYS A 135 -4.52 14.43 -6.70
CA LYS A 135 -3.25 13.87 -6.25
C LYS A 135 -3.31 13.53 -4.77
N LEU A 136 -2.64 12.44 -4.39
CA LEU A 136 -2.44 12.02 -3.01
C LEU A 136 -0.95 11.78 -2.77
N GLU A 137 -0.44 12.22 -1.63
CA GLU A 137 0.96 12.06 -1.26
C GLU A 137 1.05 11.44 0.13
N PHE A 138 1.86 10.38 0.26
CA PHE A 138 2.07 9.64 1.50
C PHE A 138 3.55 9.49 1.74
N SER A 139 4.02 9.73 2.96
CA SER A 139 5.41 9.51 3.33
C SER A 139 5.49 8.56 4.51
N GLN A 140 6.41 7.61 4.43
CA GLN A 140 6.74 6.72 5.54
C GLN A 140 8.21 6.81 5.86
N GLY A 141 8.51 6.83 7.14
CA GLY A 141 9.88 6.69 7.62
C GLY A 141 10.44 5.33 7.25
N VAL A 142 11.67 5.34 6.74
CA VAL A 142 12.47 4.18 6.41
C VAL A 142 13.83 4.33 7.08
N GLU A 143 14.58 3.23 7.17
CA GLU A 143 15.90 3.23 7.80
C GLU A 143 15.88 3.81 9.23
N ASN A 144 14.94 3.42 10.09
CA ASN A 144 14.75 3.97 11.45
C ASN A 144 14.47 5.48 11.49
N ASP A 145 13.63 5.97 10.57
CA ASP A 145 13.26 7.38 10.43
C ASP A 145 14.44 8.32 10.13
N TYR A 146 15.60 7.79 9.71
CA TYR A 146 16.68 8.59 9.14
C TYR A 146 16.39 9.03 7.71
N ALA A 147 15.36 8.46 7.08
CA ALA A 147 14.89 8.85 5.77
C ALA A 147 13.39 8.59 5.61
N TYR A 148 12.85 9.06 4.49
CA TYR A 148 11.46 8.89 4.10
C TYR A 148 11.38 8.29 2.70
N LEU A 149 10.45 7.36 2.52
CA LEU A 149 9.97 6.96 1.20
C LEU A 149 8.60 7.61 0.97
N THR A 150 8.57 8.55 0.04
CA THR A 150 7.35 9.26 -0.38
C THR A 150 6.76 8.60 -1.60
N LEU A 151 5.47 8.29 -1.54
CA LEU A 151 4.61 7.86 -2.62
C LEU A 151 3.71 9.03 -3.04
N GLU A 152 3.78 9.40 -4.31
CA GLU A 152 2.80 10.24 -4.99
C GLU A 152 1.88 9.34 -5.82
N PHE A 153 0.57 9.51 -5.69
CA PHE A 153 -0.46 8.78 -6.42
C PHE A 153 -1.43 9.74 -7.11
N THR A 154 -1.58 9.59 -8.42
CA THR A 154 -2.46 10.40 -9.28
C THR A 154 -3.53 9.49 -9.87
N PRO A 155 -4.76 9.45 -9.33
CA PRO A 155 -5.80 8.57 -9.84
C PRO A 155 -6.38 9.08 -11.18
N HIS A 156 -6.66 8.17 -12.11
CA HIS A 156 -7.24 8.44 -13.44
C HIS A 156 -8.60 7.75 -13.66
#